data_AF-A0A2U9K6M7-F1
#
_entry.id   AF-A0A2U9K6M7-F1
#
_cell.length_a   1.000
_cell.length_b   1.000
_cell.length_c   1.000
_cell.angle_alpha   90.00
_cell.angle_beta   90.00
_cell.angle_gamma   90.00
#
_symmetry.space_group_name_H-M   'P 1'
#
loop_
_entity.id
_entity.type
_entity.pdbx_description
1 polymer ?
#
loop_
_entity_poly.entity_id
_entity_poly.type
_entity_poly.pdbx_seq_one_letter_code
_entity_poly.pdbx_strand_id
1 'polypeptide(L)' 'VQDWAAEGVDYSYAANACAPGRECGHYTQIVWRRTAYIGCARVVCDDGGVFITCNYYPPGNVVGERPY' A
#
# COMPACT_ATOMS: atom_id res chain seq x y z
N VAL A 1 1.44 2.06 8.73
CA VAL A 1 2.53 1.79 7.75
C VAL A 1 3.12 0.41 7.93
N GLN A 2 3.57 0.02 9.12
CA GLN A 2 4.06 -1.35 9.35
C GLN A 2 2.99 -2.41 9.03
N ASP A 3 1.74 -2.17 9.42
CA ASP A 3 0.62 -3.08 9.11
C ASP A 3 0.42 -3.25 7.60
N TRP A 4 0.48 -2.15 6.84
CA TRP A 4 0.43 -2.16 5.38
C TRP A 4 1.64 -2.87 4.75
N ALA A 5 2.84 -2.71 5.33
CA ALA A 5 4.04 -3.38 4.84
C ALA A 5 4.03 -4.88 5.13
N ALA A 6 3.36 -5.32 6.20
CA ALA A 6 3.26 -6.71 6.59
C ALA A 6 2.53 -7.57 5.55
N GLU A 7 1.67 -6.99 4.70
CA GLU A 7 1.05 -7.69 3.58
C GLU A 7 2.07 -8.28 2.58
N GLY A 8 3.31 -7.77 2.58
CA GLY A 8 4.38 -8.29 1.72
C GLY A 8 4.69 -9.78 1.94
N VAL A 9 4.34 -10.35 3.11
CA VAL A 9 4.49 -11.80 3.37
C VAL A 9 3.55 -12.65 2.51
N ASP A 10 2.43 -12.07 2.06
CA ASP A 10 1.41 -12.73 1.25
C ASP A 10 1.59 -12.42 -0.26
N TYR A 11 2.52 -11.54 -0.62
CA TYR A 11 2.75 -11.12 -2.00
C TYR A 11 3.83 -11.96 -2.68
N SER A 12 3.48 -12.58 -3.81
CA SER A 12 4.45 -13.27 -4.67
C SER A 12 4.85 -12.38 -5.83
N TYR A 13 6.11 -11.90 -5.81
CA TYR A 13 6.65 -11.15 -6.94
C TYR A 13 6.66 -12.00 -8.22
N ALA A 14 7.07 -13.26 -8.16
CA ALA A 14 7.13 -14.14 -9.34
C ALA A 14 5.76 -14.24 -10.04
N ALA A 15 4.70 -14.45 -9.27
CA ALA A 15 3.33 -14.54 -9.78
C ALA A 15 2.68 -13.17 -10.06
N ASN A 16 3.27 -12.07 -9.59
CA ASN A 16 2.65 -10.74 -9.57
C ASN A 16 1.24 -10.76 -8.94
N ALA A 17 1.10 -11.51 -7.85
CA ALA A 17 -0.20 -11.80 -7.26
C ALA A 17 -0.10 -11.89 -5.73
N CYS A 18 -1.18 -11.51 -5.07
CA CYS A 18 -1.39 -11.75 -3.65
C CYS A 18 -1.89 -13.18 -3.43
N ALA A 19 -1.58 -13.77 -2.27
CA ALA A 19 -2.12 -15.06 -1.88
C ALA A 19 -3.67 -15.04 -1.89
N PRO A 20 -4.34 -16.17 -2.23
CA PRO A 20 -5.79 -16.22 -2.31
C PRO A 20 -6.47 -15.78 -1.00
N GLY A 21 -7.42 -14.84 -1.10
CA GLY A 21 -8.14 -14.30 0.07
C GLY A 21 -7.33 -13.34 0.95
N ARG A 22 -6.15 -12.90 0.50
CA ARG A 22 -5.31 -11.91 1.19
C ARG A 22 -5.34 -10.57 0.46
N GLU A 23 -4.98 -9.51 1.17
CA GLU A 23 -4.83 -8.15 0.64
C GLU A 23 -3.35 -7.81 0.58
N CYS A 24 -2.90 -7.28 -0.56
CA CYS A 24 -1.52 -6.85 -0.77
C CYS A 24 -1.41 -5.44 -1.37
N GLY A 25 -2.56 -4.76 -1.55
CA GLY A 25 -2.62 -3.49 -2.27
C GLY A 25 -1.90 -2.35 -1.53
N HIS A 26 -1.88 -2.38 -0.20
CA HIS A 26 -1.17 -1.37 0.57
C HIS A 26 0.34 -1.60 0.48
N TYR A 27 0.78 -2.85 0.60
CA TYR A 27 2.19 -3.20 0.39
C TYR A 27 2.66 -2.79 -1.01
N THR A 28 1.96 -3.21 -2.06
CA THR A 28 2.39 -2.90 -3.44
C THR A 28 2.43 -1.41 -3.72
N GLN A 29 1.55 -0.60 -3.11
CA GLN A 29 1.62 0.86 -3.20
C GLN A 29 2.85 1.43 -2.47
N ILE A 30 3.20 0.91 -1.30
CA ILE A 30 4.37 1.36 -0.53
C ILE A 30 5.67 1.12 -1.31
N VAL A 31 5.80 -0.04 -1.94
CA VAL A 31 7.03 -0.43 -2.67
C VAL A 31 7.01 -0.07 -4.16
N TRP A 32 6.06 0.76 -4.60
CA TRP A 32 5.88 1.09 -6.00
C TRP A 32 7.01 1.97 -6.54
N ARG A 33 7.85 1.41 -7.42
CA ARG A 33 9.11 1.99 -7.93
C ARG A 33 8.96 3.35 -8.60
N ARG A 34 7.83 3.61 -9.26
CA ARG A 34 7.58 4.89 -9.95
C ARG A 34 7.07 5.98 -9.01
N THR A 35 6.61 5.64 -7.81
CA THR A 35 6.18 6.62 -6.82
C THR A 35 7.39 7.40 -6.33
N ALA A 36 7.36 8.71 -6.50
CA ALA A 36 8.47 9.60 -6.14
C ALA A 36 8.16 10.46 -4.91
N TYR A 37 6.88 10.72 -4.64
CA TYR A 37 6.42 11.61 -3.59
C TYR A 37 5.37 10.92 -2.73
N ILE A 38 5.42 11.20 -1.43
CA ILE A 38 4.46 10.73 -0.45
C ILE A 38 4.07 11.87 0.49
N GLY A 39 2.78 11.95 0.83
CA GLY A 39 2.26 12.83 1.86
C GLY A 39 1.27 12.09 2.74
N CYS A 40 1.47 12.13 4.05
CA CYS A 40 0.63 11.41 5.01
C CYS A 40 -0.02 12.37 6.02
N ALA A 41 -1.20 11.98 6.51
CA ALA A 41 -1.92 12.70 7.56
C ALA A 41 -2.51 11.72 8.57
N ARG A 42 -2.65 12.20 9.81
CA ARG A 42 -3.31 11.49 10.92
C ARG A 42 -4.29 12.46 11.58
N VAL A 43 -5.52 12.02 11.79
CA VAL A 43 -6.57 12.77 12.48
C VAL A 43 -7.19 11.90 13.56
N VAL A 44 -7.50 12.50 14.70
CA VAL A 44 -8.34 11.89 15.74
C VAL A 44 -9.75 12.43 15.53
N CYS A 45 -10.71 11.55 15.33
CA CYS A 45 -12.11 11.87 15.09
C CYS A 45 -12.83 12.21 16.40
N ASP A 46 -14.01 12.83 16.31
CA ASP A 46 -14.80 13.26 17.48
C ASP A 46 -15.23 12.11 18.40
N ASP A 47 -15.33 10.90 17.86
CA ASP A 47 -15.63 9.66 18.59
C ASP A 47 -14.39 9.00 19.22
N GLY A 48 -13.21 9.61 19.07
CA GLY A 48 -11.92 9.08 19.53
C GLY A 48 -11.26 8.10 18.57
N GLY A 49 -11.89 7.77 17.43
CA GLY A 49 -11.28 6.99 16.36
C GLY A 49 -10.07 7.69 15.74
N VAL A 50 -9.18 6.92 15.11
CA VAL A 50 -7.99 7.46 14.43
C VAL A 50 -8.06 7.15 12.94
N PHE A 51 -8.06 8.20 12.11
CA PHE A 51 -7.98 8.07 10.66
C PHE A 51 -6.56 8.42 10.19
N ILE A 52 -5.96 7.55 9.40
CA ILE A 52 -4.62 7.72 8.83
C ILE A 52 -4.71 7.53 7.32
N THR A 53 -4.09 8.43 6.57
CA THR A 53 -4.00 8.33 5.11
C THR A 53 -2.62 8.71 4.61
N CYS A 54 -2.21 8.13 3.50
CA CYS A 54 -1.03 8.51 2.74
C CYS A 54 -1.39 8.58 1.25
N ASN A 55 -1.00 9.67 0.60
CA ASN A 55 -1.12 9.86 -0.85
C ASN A 55 0.24 9.69 -1.51
N TYR A 56 0.24 9.09 -2.69
CA TYR A 56 1.44 8.68 -3.44
C TYR A 56 1.39 9.26 -4.84
N TYR A 57 2.50 9.86 -5.30
CA TYR A 57 2.58 10.44 -6.65
C TYR A 57 3.93 10.17 -7.34
N PRO A 58 3.95 9.80 -8.63
CA PRO A 58 2.84 9.23 -9.41
C PRO A 58 2.16 8.04 -8.69
N PRO A 59 0.86 7.77 -8.95
CA PRO A 59 0.14 6.71 -8.25
C PRO A 59 0.69 5.32 -8.60
N GLY A 60 0.56 4.39 -7.66
CA GLY A 60 0.94 3.00 -7.84
C GLY A 60 -0.23 2.10 -8.20
N ASN A 61 -0.04 0.79 -8.04
CA ASN A 61 -1.05 -0.25 -8.25
C ASN A 61 -1.72 -0.20 -9.64
N VAL A 62 -0.93 0.10 -10.67
CA VAL A 62 -1.38 0.04 -12.05
C VAL A 62 -1.61 -1.42 -12.44
N VAL A 63 -2.82 -1.73 -12.90
CA VAL A 63 -3.21 -3.09 -13.30
C VAL A 63 -2.27 -3.61 -14.39
N GLY A 64 -1.68 -4.79 -14.15
CA GLY A 64 -0.76 -5.45 -15.08
C GLY A 64 0.71 -5.02 -14.95
N GLU A 65 1.01 -4.00 -14.15
CA GLU A 65 2.40 -3.63 -13.83
C GLU A 65 2.88 -4.32 -12.55
N ARG A 66 4.21 -4.41 -12.40
CA ARG A 66 4.87 -4.90 -11.18
C ARG A 66 5.30 -3.71 -10.34
N PRO A 67 5.26 -3.84 -9.01
CA PRO A 67 5.64 -2.74 -8.12
C PRO A 67 7.12 -2.37 -8.19
N TYR A 68 8.03 -3.25 -8.63
CA TYR A 68 9.47 -2.94 -8.77
C TYR A 68 10.16 -3.75 -9.87
#